data_AF-A0A1S0TS41-F1
#
_entry.id   AF-A0A1S0TS41-F1
#
_cell.length_a   1.000
_cell.length_b   1.000
_cell.length_c   1.000
_cell.angle_alpha   90.00
_cell.angle_beta   90.00
_cell.angle_gamma   90.00
#
_symmetry.space_group_name_H-M   'P 1'
#
loop_
_entity.id
_entity.type
_entity.pdbx_description
1 polymer ?
#
loop_
_entity_poly.entity_id
_entity_poly.type
_entity_poly.pdbx_seq_one_letter_code
_entity_poly.pdbx_strand_id
1 'polypeptide(L)' 'ALRRGKVVQEDKDYAIQCIDKTNQLASKDNRVDNLLLTLGDGTHVIFKL' A
#
# COMPACT_ATOMS: atom_id res chain seq x y z
N ALA A 1 -0.75 2.03 2.01
CA ALA A 1 -0.17 2.74 3.16
C ALA A 1 1.21 3.26 2.81
N LEU A 2 1.64 4.41 3.35
CA LEU A 2 2.81 5.15 2.86
C LEU A 2 4.09 4.94 3.68
N ARG A 3 4.01 4.59 4.98
CA ARG A 3 5.17 4.32 5.85
C ARG A 3 6.23 5.44 5.79
N ARG A 4 5.82 6.66 6.13
CA ARG A 4 6.58 7.91 6.05
C ARG A 4 7.14 8.17 4.65
N GLY A 5 6.43 7.72 3.62
CA GLY A 5 6.85 7.77 2.23
C GLY A 5 7.95 6.77 1.86
N LYS A 6 8.45 5.93 2.78
CA LYS A 6 9.59 5.05 2.48
C LYS A 6 9.27 3.95 1.47
N VAL A 7 7.98 3.68 1.20
CA VAL A 7 7.55 2.69 0.20
C VAL A 7 8.00 3.03 -1.23
N VAL A 8 8.45 4.27 -1.51
CA VAL A 8 8.99 4.67 -2.82
C VAL A 8 10.51 4.63 -2.91
N GLN A 9 11.23 4.34 -1.82
CA GLN A 9 12.70 4.24 -1.82
C GLN A 9 13.17 2.98 -2.55
N GLU A 10 14.35 2.98 -3.15
CA GLU A 10 14.89 1.81 -3.84
C GLU A 10 15.38 0.73 -2.85
N ASP A 11 16.16 1.14 -1.84
CA ASP A 11 16.66 0.25 -0.80
C ASP A 11 15.69 0.22 0.40
N LYS A 12 14.76 -0.74 0.35
CA LYS A 12 13.72 -0.94 1.37
C LYS A 12 14.18 -2.00 2.36
N ASP A 13 14.08 -1.70 3.66
CA ASP A 13 14.14 -2.75 4.68
C ASP A 13 12.99 -3.76 4.51
N TYR A 14 13.13 -4.94 5.13
CA TYR A 14 12.14 -6.01 5.00
C TYR A 14 10.71 -5.55 5.38
N ALA A 15 10.56 -4.72 6.42
CA ALA A 15 9.26 -4.24 6.85
C ALA A 15 8.60 -3.31 5.82
N ILE A 16 9.39 -2.44 5.18
CA ILE A 16 8.92 -1.56 4.10
C ILE A 16 8.59 -2.39 2.86
N GLN A 17 9.40 -3.40 2.52
CA GLN A 17 9.12 -4.32 1.40
C GLN A 17 7.78 -5.05 1.59
N CYS A 18 7.48 -5.52 2.80
CA CYS A 18 6.19 -6.15 3.09
C CYS A 18 5.03 -5.21 2.79
N ILE A 19 5.10 -3.95 3.24
CA ILE A 19 4.02 -2.97 3.03
C ILE A 19 3.89 -2.59 1.55
N ASP A 20 5.01 -2.39 0.85
CA ASP A 20 5.01 -2.12 -0.59
C ASP A 20 4.36 -3.28 -1.37
N LYS A 21 4.74 -4.52 -1.06
CA LYS A 21 4.16 -5.71 -1.69
C LYS A 21 2.66 -5.81 -1.40
N THR A 22 2.22 -5.54 -0.17
CA THR A 22 0.78 -5.49 0.16
C THR A 22 0.05 -4.42 -0.63
N ASN A 23 0.61 -3.22 -0.80
CA ASN A 23 0.01 -2.17 -1.62
C ASN A 23 -0.11 -2.60 -3.09
N GLN A 24 0.93 -3.22 -3.64
CA GLN A 24 0.92 -3.72 -5.02
C GLN A 24 -0.10 -4.84 -5.22
N LEU A 25 -0.23 -5.75 -4.24
CA LEU A 25 -1.23 -6.82 -4.29
C LEU A 25 -2.65 -6.25 -4.31
N ALA A 26 -2.96 -5.34 -3.38
CA ALA A 26 -4.27 -4.69 -3.35
C ALA A 26 -4.57 -3.91 -4.64
N SER A 27 -3.59 -3.16 -5.18
CA SER A 27 -3.77 -2.40 -6.43
C SER A 27 -4.00 -3.28 -7.67
N LYS A 28 -3.58 -4.54 -7.65
CA LYS A 28 -3.69 -5.49 -8.77
C LYS A 28 -4.79 -6.54 -8.57
N ASP A 29 -5.43 -6.58 -7.41
CA ASP A 29 -6.49 -7.53 -7.11
C ASP A 29 -7.80 -7.06 -7.76
N ASN A 30 -8.24 -7.80 -8.78
CA ASN A 30 -9.44 -7.49 -9.55
C ASN A 30 -10.76 -7.83 -8.84
N ARG A 31 -10.71 -8.41 -7.63
CA ARG A 31 -11.89 -8.77 -6.84
C ARG A 31 -12.34 -7.64 -5.90
N VAL A 32 -11.60 -6.53 -5.88
CA VAL A 32 -11.82 -5.42 -4.98
C VAL A 32 -11.65 -4.09 -5.69
N ASP A 33 -12.46 -3.11 -5.32
CA ASP A 33 -12.12 -1.72 -5.54
C ASP A 33 -11.22 -1.26 -4.41
N ASN A 34 -10.20 -0.47 -4.71
CA ASN A 34 -9.26 0.02 -3.70
C ASN A 34 -8.96 1.51 -3.88
N LEU A 35 -8.68 2.17 -2.75
CA LEU A 35 -8.32 3.58 -2.69
C LEU A 35 -7.24 3.79 -1.63
N LEU A 36 -6.10 4.36 -2.04
CA LEU A 36 -5.05 4.78 -1.12
C LEU A 36 -5.21 6.28 -0.79
N LEU A 37 -5.60 6.56 0.45
CA LEU A 37 -5.75 7.92 0.98
C LEU A 37 -4.45 8.41 1.62
N THR A 38 -4.09 9.68 1.39
CA THR A 38 -2.97 10.38 2.05
C THR A 38 -3.37 10.92 3.43
N LEU A 39 -4.19 10.17 4.17
CA LEU A 39 -4.58 10.47 5.55
C LEU A 39 -3.60 9.81 6.52
N GLY A 40 -3.11 10.56 7.52
CA GLY A 40 -2.11 10.05 8.47
C GLY A 40 -0.86 9.54 7.77
N ASP A 41 -0.44 8.31 8.06
CA ASP A 41 0.69 7.64 7.38
C ASP A 41 0.28 6.81 6.14
N GLY A 42 -0.85 7.18 5.55
CA GLY A 42 -1.47 6.52 4.41
C GLY A 42 -2.45 5.41 4.82
N THR A 43 -3.72 5.56 4.46
CA THR A 43 -4.79 4.59 4.73
C THR A 43 -5.20 3.91 3.42
N HIS A 44 -5.09 2.58 3.35
CA HIS A 44 -5.52 1.81 2.18
C HIS A 44 -6.92 1.26 2.44
N VAL A 45 -7.91 1.78 1.73
CA VAL A 45 -9.30 1.34 1.83
C VAL A 45 -9.55 0.31 0.74
N ILE A 46 -10.19 -0.81 1.10
CA ILE A 46 -10.50 -1.91 0.21
C ILE A 46 -11.99 -2.21 0.31
N PHE A 47 -12.68 -2.20 -0.83
CA PHE A 47 -14.09 -2.53 -0.96
C PHE A 47 -14.21 -3.84 -1.74
N LYS A 48 -14.89 -4.82 -1.14
CA LYS A 48 -15.12 -6.10 -1.79
C LYS A 48 -16.28 -5.99 -2.77
N LEU A 49 -16.09 -6.53 -3.98
CA LEU A 49 -17.14 -6.68 -5.00
C LEU A 49 -18.10 -7.83 -4.67
#